data_AF-A0A7W4GIV3-F1
#
_entry.id   AF-A0A7W4GIV3-F1
#
_cell.length_a   1.000
_cell.length_b   1.000
_cell.length_c   1.000
_cell.angle_alpha   90.00
_cell.angle_beta   90.00
_cell.angle_gamma   90.00
#
_symmetry.space_group_name_H-M   'P 1'
#
loop_
_entity.id
_entity.type
_entity.pdbx_description
1 polymer ?
#
loop_
_entity_poly.entity_id
_entity_poly.type
_entity_poly.pdbx_seq_one_letter_code
_entity_poly.pdbx_strand_id
1 'polypeptide(L)' 'MNKLDSLFPELPKEEGYWRAIYLEPIVGSGEKISIAALAVTNKQFKVIQSVRNELLDCLYGNQADNIRSMISWVINSLQT' A
#
# COMPACT_ATOMS: atom_id res chain seq x y z
N MET A 1 -9.09 -30.52 -19.09
CA MET A 1 -7.85 -29.89 -18.58
C MET A 1 -6.81 -29.97 -19.68
N ASN A 2 -6.27 -28.84 -20.14
CA ASN A 2 -5.21 -28.88 -21.15
C ASN A 2 -3.90 -29.29 -20.47
N LYS A 3 -3.03 -30.04 -21.16
CA LYS A 3 -1.73 -30.55 -20.63
C LYS A 3 -0.81 -29.47 -20.03
N LEU A 4 -1.06 -28.21 -20.34
CA LEU A 4 -0.32 -27.06 -19.82
C LEU A 4 -0.72 -26.72 -18.37
N ASP A 5 -1.97 -26.97 -17.97
CA ASP A 5 -2.47 -26.60 -16.64
C ASP A 5 -1.81 -27.43 -15.53
N SER A 6 -1.43 -28.69 -15.82
CA SER A 6 -0.75 -29.58 -14.88
C SER A 6 0.72 -29.25 -14.63
N LEU A 7 1.28 -28.28 -15.36
CA LEU A 7 2.66 -27.80 -15.15
C LEU A 7 2.73 -26.68 -14.11
N PHE A 8 1.59 -26.08 -13.76
CA PHE A 8 1.55 -24.99 -12.78
C PHE A 8 1.30 -25.55 -11.38
N PRO A 9 1.92 -24.94 -10.35
CA PRO A 9 1.60 -25.29 -8.97
C PRO A 9 0.14 -24.96 -8.66
N GLU A 10 -0.45 -25.69 -7.72
CA GLU A 10 -1.76 -25.35 -7.18
C GLU A 10 -1.73 -23.94 -6.58
N LEU A 11 -2.86 -23.22 -6.71
CA LEU A 11 -3.02 -21.94 -6.05
C LEU A 11 -2.87 -22.09 -4.53
N PRO A 12 -2.33 -21.08 -3.84
CA PRO A 12 -2.30 -21.06 -2.39
C PRO A 12 -3.73 -21.22 -1.84
N LYS A 13 -3.90 -22.09 -0.84
CA LYS A 13 -5.19 -22.30 -0.16
C LYS A 13 -5.58 -21.15 0.78
N GLU A 14 -4.63 -20.27 1.08
CA GLU A 14 -4.87 -19.11 1.94
C GLU A 14 -5.45 -17.97 1.10
N GLU A 15 -6.59 -17.46 1.55
CA GLU A 15 -7.27 -16.32 0.96
C GLU A 15 -7.12 -15.08 1.86
N GLY A 16 -7.28 -13.91 1.26
CA GLY A 16 -7.15 -12.66 1.98
C GLY A 16 -7.79 -11.50 1.23
N TYR A 17 -7.90 -10.37 1.94
CA TYR A 17 -8.40 -9.12 1.41
C TYR A 17 -7.28 -8.11 1.38
N TRP A 18 -7.35 -7.19 0.43
CA TRP A 18 -6.45 -6.05 0.41
C TRP A 18 -7.23 -4.77 0.21
N ARG A 19 -6.67 -3.67 0.72
CA ARG A 19 -7.23 -2.34 0.51
C ARG A 19 -6.12 -1.31 0.37
N ALA A 20 -6.27 -0.44 -0.63
CA ALA A 20 -5.43 0.75 -0.75
C ALA A 20 -5.82 1.77 0.32
N ILE A 21 -4.80 2.36 0.93
CA ILE A 21 -4.90 3.46 1.89
C ILE A 21 -4.57 4.73 1.11
N TYR A 22 -5.48 5.69 1.18
CA TYR A 22 -5.37 6.95 0.46
C TYR A 22 -5.12 8.10 1.40
N LEU A 23 -4.29 9.04 0.96
CA LEU A 23 -4.08 10.33 1.59
C LEU A 23 -4.49 11.43 0.62
N GLU A 24 -5.21 12.41 1.14
CA GLU A 24 -5.48 13.66 0.45
C GLU A 24 -4.43 14.69 0.93
N PRO A 25 -3.44 15.05 0.10
CA PRO A 25 -2.32 15.90 0.53
C PRO A 25 -2.76 17.35 0.79
N ILE A 26 -3.81 17.80 0.11
CA ILE A 26 -4.38 19.13 0.24
C ILE A 26 -5.84 18.98 0.61
N VAL A 27 -6.20 19.38 1.83
CA VAL A 27 -7.56 19.27 2.34
C VAL A 27 -8.54 20.00 1.43
N GLY A 28 -9.57 19.28 0.95
CA GLY A 28 -10.62 19.83 0.09
C GLY A 28 -10.27 19.86 -1.40
N SER A 29 -9.14 19.29 -1.81
CA SER A 29 -8.76 19.13 -3.22
C SER A 29 -9.51 17.98 -3.91
N GLY A 30 -9.92 16.96 -3.14
CA GLY A 30 -10.46 15.72 -3.68
C GLY A 30 -9.40 14.77 -4.26
N GLU A 31 -8.12 15.14 -4.19
CA GLU A 31 -7.01 14.29 -4.63
C GLU A 31 -6.85 13.07 -3.71
N LYS A 32 -6.48 11.93 -4.29
CA LYS A 32 -6.24 10.70 -3.55
C LYS A 32 -4.95 10.04 -4.00
N ILE A 33 -3.94 10.12 -3.16
CA ILE A 33 -2.67 9.44 -3.37
C ILE A 33 -2.75 8.12 -2.60
N SER A 34 -2.56 6.99 -3.30
CA SER A 34 -2.35 5.72 -2.61
C SER A 34 -0.99 5.78 -1.93
N ILE A 35 -0.98 5.74 -0.59
CA ILE A 35 0.25 5.81 0.20
C ILE A 35 0.68 4.45 0.73
N ALA A 36 -0.27 3.52 0.89
CA ALA A 36 0.01 2.15 1.30
C ALA A 36 -1.06 1.17 0.79
N ALA A 37 -0.74 -0.11 0.82
CA ALA A 37 -1.67 -1.22 0.68
C ALA A 37 -1.66 -2.05 1.98
N LEU A 38 -2.85 -2.28 2.54
CA LEU A 38 -3.07 -3.23 3.62
C LEU A 38 -3.48 -4.56 3.00
N ALA A 39 -2.79 -5.63 3.37
CA ALA A 39 -3.19 -7.01 3.09
C ALA A 39 -3.54 -7.71 4.41
N VAL A 40 -4.67 -8.41 4.44
CA VAL A 40 -5.18 -9.14 5.61
C VAL A 40 -5.54 -10.56 5.19
N THR A 41 -5.12 -11.51 6.00
CA THR A 41 -5.53 -12.92 5.94
C THR A 41 -6.07 -13.32 7.31
N ASN A 42 -6.56 -14.55 7.44
CA ASN A 42 -7.06 -15.05 8.73
C ASN A 42 -6.02 -15.05 9.86
N LYS A 43 -4.71 -15.02 9.55
CA LYS A 43 -3.63 -15.21 10.53
C LYS A 43 -2.73 -13.98 10.69
N GLN A 44 -2.70 -13.11 9.71
CA GLN A 44 -1.74 -12.01 9.64
C GLN A 44 -2.27 -10.85 8.81
N PHE A 45 -1.77 -9.67 9.12
CA PHE A 45 -1.92 -8.49 8.28
C PHE A 45 -0.54 -7.89 8.00
N LYS A 46 -0.45 -7.14 6.89
CA LYS A 46 0.75 -6.41 6.52
C LYS A 46 0.38 -5.12 5.81
N VAL A 47 1.04 -4.03 6.20
CA VAL A 47 0.94 -2.73 5.54
C VAL A 47 2.22 -2.50 4.74
N ILE A 48 2.11 -2.18 3.46
CA ILE A 48 3.24 -1.93 2.56
C ILE A 48 3.05 -0.55 1.94
N GLN A 49 4.06 0.33 2.07
CA GLN A 49 4.06 1.63 1.40
C GLN A 49 4.00 1.44 -0.12
N SER A 50 3.06 2.13 -0.78
CA SER A 50 2.84 1.99 -2.23
C SER A 50 3.54 3.08 -3.06
N VAL A 51 3.87 4.21 -2.44
CA VAL A 51 4.58 5.33 -3.08
C VAL A 51 6.09 5.25 -2.81
N ARG A 52 6.91 5.48 -3.84
CA ARG A 52 8.37 5.51 -3.72
C ARG A 52 8.84 6.84 -3.11
N ASN A 53 9.87 6.77 -2.27
CA ASN A 53 10.40 7.96 -1.61
C ASN A 53 10.94 8.98 -2.63
N GLU A 54 11.58 8.51 -3.71
CA GLU A 54 12.12 9.36 -4.76
C GLU A 54 11.01 10.14 -5.50
N LEU A 55 9.81 9.54 -5.62
CA LEU A 55 8.67 10.23 -6.21
C LEU A 55 8.16 11.35 -5.28
N LEU A 56 8.20 11.14 -3.96
CA LEU A 56 7.83 12.17 -2.99
C LEU A 56 8.82 13.34 -3.04
N ASP A 57 10.12 13.09 -3.26
CA ASP A 57 11.10 14.16 -3.48
C ASP A 57 10.77 14.99 -4.71
N CYS A 58 10.44 14.34 -5.83
CA CYS A 58 10.10 15.03 -7.08
C CYS A 58 8.81 15.85 -6.96
N LEU A 59 7.80 15.35 -6.23
CA LEU A 59 6.49 16.00 -6.13
C LEU A 59 6.46 17.13 -5.10
N TYR A 60 7.17 16.96 -3.97
CA TYR A 60 7.05 17.85 -2.81
C TYR A 60 8.32 18.65 -2.50
N GLY A 61 9.46 18.32 -3.13
CA GLY A 61 10.72 19.05 -2.96
C GLY A 61 11.08 19.24 -1.48
N ASN A 62 11.20 20.49 -1.05
CA ASN A 62 11.51 20.86 0.34
C ASN A 62 10.49 20.35 1.38
N GLN A 63 9.29 19.94 0.95
CA GLN A 63 8.23 19.39 1.81
C GLN A 63 8.18 17.86 1.82
N ALA A 64 9.10 17.18 1.09
CA ALA A 64 9.10 15.73 0.96
C ALA A 64 9.23 15.00 2.31
N ASP A 65 10.05 15.52 3.23
CA ASP A 65 10.21 14.90 4.55
C ASP A 65 8.96 15.04 5.42
N ASN A 66 8.20 16.12 5.26
CA ASN A 66 6.92 16.32 5.95
C ASN A 66 5.87 15.32 5.46
N ILE A 67 5.71 15.14 4.14
CA ILE A 67 4.75 14.16 3.61
C ILE A 67 5.17 12.73 3.96
N ARG A 68 6.48 12.41 3.91
CA ARG A 68 7.00 11.10 4.34
C ARG A 68 6.69 10.82 5.80
N SER A 69 6.87 11.81 6.67
CA SER A 69 6.57 11.69 8.09
C SER A 69 5.09 11.42 8.33
N MET A 70 4.20 12.11 7.59
CA MET A 70 2.75 11.85 7.65
C MET A 70 2.40 10.45 7.15
N ILE A 71 2.96 10.01 6.03
CA ILE A 71 2.75 8.66 5.50
C ILE A 71 3.24 7.61 6.49
N SER A 72 4.42 7.78 7.07
CA SER A 72 4.96 6.88 8.08
C SER A 72 4.07 6.84 9.31
N TRP A 73 3.53 7.97 9.75
CA TRP A 73 2.62 8.02 10.88
C TRP A 73 1.32 7.23 10.62
N VAL A 74 0.74 7.37 9.43
CA VAL A 74 -0.44 6.59 9.02
C VAL A 74 -0.11 5.10 8.94
N ILE A 75 1.04 4.71 8.38
CA ILE A 75 1.43 3.29 8.29
C ILE A 75 1.63 2.70 9.69
N ASN A 76 2.32 3.42 10.58
CA ASN A 76 2.61 2.95 11.94
C ASN A 76 1.33 2.83 12.78
N SER A 77 0.34 3.72 12.59
CA SER A 77 -0.92 3.64 13.31
C SER A 77 -1.77 2.43 12.92
N LEU A 78 -1.55 1.87 11.72
CA LEU A 78 -2.21 0.66 11.24
C LEU A 78 -1.49 -0.63 11.65
N GLN A 79 -0.34 -0.53 12.32
CA GLN A 79 0.45 -1.66 12.83
C GLN A 79 0.19 -1.95 14.31
N THR A 80 -0.63 -1.14 14.99
CA THR A 80 -1.00 -1.28 16.40
C THR A 80 -2.37 -1.93 16.51
#